data_AF-A0A8J6FYY9-F1
#
_entry.id   AF-A0A8J6FYY9-F1
#
_cell.length_a   1.000
_cell.length_b   1.000
_cell.length_c   1.000
_cell.angle_alpha   90.00
_cell.angle_beta   90.00
_cell.angle_gamma   90.00
#
_symmetry.space_group_name_H-M   'P 1'
#
loop_
_entity.id
_entity.type
_entity.pdbx_description
1 polymer ?
#
loop_
_entity_poly.entity_id
_entity_poly.type
_entity_poly.pdbx_seq_one_letter_code
_entity_poly.pdbx_strand_id
1 'polypeptide(L)'
;MGKGVSLYLHITDLAGKPEVILQVPVLNVIYGCSHAGNMLAMQEIRILTLKASSFPETMVTGAVVYHSLKNVIKKKYGRIMPSIH
;
A
#
# COMPACT_ATOMS: atom_id res chain seq x y z
N MET A 1 -31.72 9.18 12.62
CA MET A 1 -30.54 10.00 12.95
C MET A 1 -29.30 9.11 12.92
N GLY A 2 -28.19 9.57 12.32
CA GLY A 2 -26.92 8.83 12.35
C GLY A 2 -26.30 8.85 13.75
N LYS A 3 -25.46 7.85 14.08
CA LYS A 3 -24.84 7.68 15.41
C LYS A 3 -23.87 8.80 15.84
N GLY A 4 -23.56 9.77 14.97
CA GLY A 4 -22.67 10.90 15.29
C GLY A 4 -21.19 10.52 15.52
N VAL A 5 -20.79 9.29 15.18
CA VAL A 5 -19.42 8.78 15.31
C VAL A 5 -18.74 8.69 13.94
N SER A 6 -17.41 8.65 13.93
CA SER A 6 -16.64 8.39 12.70
C SER A 6 -16.94 7.01 12.12
N LEU A 7 -16.87 6.87 10.78
CA LEU A 7 -17.23 5.65 10.07
C LEU A 7 -16.49 4.39 10.56
N TYR A 8 -15.18 4.47 10.82
CA TYR A 8 -14.41 3.31 11.28
C TYR A 8 -14.87 2.81 12.65
N LEU A 9 -15.27 3.71 13.57
CA LEU A 9 -15.86 3.33 14.86
C LEU A 9 -17.19 2.63 14.68
N HIS A 10 -18.03 3.11 13.74
CA HIS A 10 -19.30 2.45 13.44
C HIS A 10 -19.09 1.05 12.86
N ILE A 11 -18.08 0.86 11.99
CA ILE A 11 -17.73 -0.44 11.43
C ILE A 11 -17.20 -1.39 12.52
N THR A 12 -16.34 -0.92 13.43
CA THR A 12 -15.84 -1.71 14.57
C THR A 12 -16.98 -2.19 15.48
N ASP A 13 -17.94 -1.29 15.77
CA ASP A 13 -19.17 -1.59 16.53
C ASP A 13 -20.04 -2.65 15.82
N LEU A 14 -20.30 -2.48 14.52
CA LEU A 14 -21.05 -3.47 13.72
C LEU A 14 -20.35 -4.83 13.62
N ALA A 15 -19.02 -4.84 13.60
CA ALA A 15 -18.21 -6.06 13.56
C ALA A 15 -18.09 -6.76 14.93
N GLY A 16 -18.65 -6.18 16.00
CA GLY A 16 -18.54 -6.71 17.36
C GLY A 16 -17.10 -6.78 17.87
N LYS A 17 -16.22 -5.89 17.38
CA LYS A 17 -14.81 -5.86 17.75
C LYS A 17 -14.61 -4.92 18.94
N PRO A 18 -13.84 -5.31 19.97
CA PRO A 18 -13.65 -4.50 21.16
C PRO A 18 -12.72 -3.29 20.91
N GLU A 19 -11.88 -3.35 19.88
CA GLU A 19 -10.83 -2.37 19.62
C GLU A 19 -10.70 -2.06 18.14
N VAL A 20 -10.23 -0.83 17.87
CA VAL A 20 -9.84 -0.40 16.53
C VAL A 20 -8.39 -0.80 16.29
N ILE A 21 -8.15 -1.60 15.25
CA ILE A 21 -6.82 -2.07 14.89
C ILE A 21 -6.47 -1.51 13.50
N LEU A 22 -5.36 -0.77 13.43
CA LEU A 22 -4.77 -0.40 12.15
C LEU A 22 -3.97 -1.58 11.60
N GLN A 23 -4.39 -2.09 10.44
CA GLN A 23 -3.65 -3.13 9.74
C GLN A 23 -2.36 -2.56 9.16
N VAL A 24 -1.32 -3.39 9.05
CA VAL A 24 -0.08 -3.01 8.38
C VAL A 24 -0.38 -2.81 6.88
N PRO A 25 -0.10 -1.62 6.32
CA PRO A 25 -0.26 -1.37 4.89
C PRO A 25 0.53 -2.34 4.02
N VAL A 26 -0.16 -2.96 3.06
CA VAL A 26 0.45 -3.69 1.95
C VAL A 26 0.48 -2.75 0.75
N LEU A 27 1.67 -2.35 0.31
CA LEU A 27 1.83 -1.30 -0.70
C LEU A 27 2.17 -1.90 -2.06
N ASN A 28 1.37 -1.59 -3.08
CA ASN A 28 1.67 -1.94 -4.46
C ASN A 28 2.86 -1.11 -4.96
N VAL A 29 3.88 -1.78 -5.51
CA VAL A 29 5.09 -1.09 -6.00
C VAL A 29 5.38 -1.32 -7.48
N ILE A 30 4.86 -2.40 -8.06
CA ILE A 30 4.94 -2.68 -9.51
C ILE A 30 3.61 -3.28 -9.94
N TYR A 31 3.09 -2.78 -11.06
CA TYR A 31 1.92 -3.34 -11.75
C TYR A 31 2.36 -4.11 -13.01
N GLY A 32 1.61 -5.15 -13.34
CA GLY A 32 1.77 -5.97 -14.54
C GLY A 32 0.43 -6.41 -15.13
N CYS A 33 0.49 -7.32 -16.09
CA CYS A 33 -0.66 -7.94 -16.75
C CYS A 33 -1.64 -6.89 -17.30
N SER A 34 -2.94 -7.06 -17.09
CA SER A 34 -3.98 -6.13 -17.56
C SER A 34 -3.87 -4.71 -16.98
N HIS A 35 -3.07 -4.52 -15.94
CA HIS A 35 -2.90 -3.23 -15.26
C HIS A 35 -1.64 -2.47 -15.72
N ALA A 36 -0.82 -3.05 -16.62
CA ALA A 36 0.32 -2.37 -17.21
C ALA A 36 0.67 -2.93 -18.60
N GLY A 37 1.08 -2.06 -19.54
CA GLY A 37 1.51 -2.46 -20.89
C GLY A 37 2.89 -3.12 -20.95
N ASN A 38 3.20 -4.03 -20.02
CA ASN A 38 4.48 -4.74 -19.92
C ASN A 38 4.27 -6.27 -19.91
N MET A 39 5.35 -7.04 -20.05
CA MET A 39 5.30 -8.51 -20.11
C MET A 39 5.21 -9.19 -18.73
N LEU A 40 5.04 -8.43 -17.64
CA LEU A 40 4.96 -9.02 -16.30
C LEU A 40 3.61 -9.74 -16.17
N ALA A 41 3.62 -11.06 -16.02
CA ALA A 41 2.39 -11.84 -15.91
C ALA A 41 1.63 -11.61 -14.59
N MET A 42 2.35 -11.26 -13.52
CA MET A 42 1.76 -10.93 -12.22
C MET A 42 1.14 -9.53 -12.24
N GLN A 43 -0.08 -9.40 -11.72
CA GLN A 43 -0.81 -8.14 -11.72
C GLN A 43 -0.22 -7.11 -10.76
N GLU A 44 0.17 -7.53 -9.56
CA GLU A 44 0.65 -6.64 -8.51
C GLU A 44 1.80 -7.29 -7.73
N ILE A 45 2.93 -6.58 -7.65
CA ILE A 45 4.02 -6.89 -6.74
C ILE A 45 3.94 -5.89 -5.59
N ARG A 46 3.90 -6.40 -4.36
CA ARG A 46 3.65 -5.60 -3.16
C ARG A 46 4.77 -5.73 -2.14
N ILE A 47 4.88 -4.72 -1.28
CA ILE A 47 5.76 -4.71 -0.11
C ILE A 47 4.94 -4.59 1.17
N LEU A 48 5.48 -5.15 2.25
CA LEU A 48 4.92 -5.08 3.59
C LEU A 48 6.04 -4.79 4.58
N THR A 49 5.87 -3.79 5.45
CA THR A 49 6.90 -3.39 6.42
C THR A 49 6.59 -3.96 7.79
N LEU A 50 6.98 -5.21 8.03
CA LEU A 50 6.67 -5.94 9.26
C LEU A 50 7.39 -5.42 10.53
N LYS A 51 8.46 -4.64 10.36
CA LYS A 51 9.30 -4.15 11.48
C LYS A 51 8.97 -2.74 11.94
N ALA A 52 8.04 -2.05 11.28
CA ALA A 52 7.62 -0.72 11.69
C ALA A 52 6.73 -0.82 12.94
N SER A 53 6.94 0.08 13.90
CA SER A 53 6.24 0.11 15.19
C SER A 53 4.92 0.89 15.13
N SER A 54 4.64 1.56 14.01
CA SER A 54 3.43 2.36 13.84
C SER A 54 3.00 2.46 12.37
N PHE A 55 1.74 2.83 12.15
CA PHE A 55 1.22 3.08 10.81
C PHE A 55 1.98 4.21 10.07
N PRO A 56 2.27 5.38 10.69
CA PRO A 56 3.06 6.42 10.03
C PRO A 56 4.45 5.94 9.63
N GLU A 57 5.13 5.18 10.48
CA GLU A 57 6.45 4.63 10.19
C GLU A 57 6.41 3.65 9.01
N THR A 58 5.36 2.81 8.94
CA THR A 58 5.11 1.93 7.80
C THR A 58 4.98 2.74 6.50
N MET A 59 4.18 3.80 6.52
CA MET A 59 3.94 4.63 5.34
C MET A 59 5.22 5.33 4.87
N VAL A 60 6.02 5.90 5.79
CA VAL A 60 7.30 6.54 5.48
C VAL A 60 8.27 5.51 4.89
N THR A 61 8.41 4.35 5.55
CA THR A 61 9.31 3.28 5.08
C THR A 61 8.90 2.79 3.69
N GLY A 62 7.60 2.59 3.48
CA GLY A 62 7.03 2.23 2.18
C GLY A 62 7.33 3.24 1.08
N ALA A 63 7.18 4.53 1.37
CA ALA A 63 7.49 5.61 0.43
C ALA A 63 8.98 5.64 0.06
N VAL A 64 9.88 5.45 1.04
CA VAL A 64 11.33 5.36 0.80
C VAL A 64 11.66 4.19 -0.11
N VAL A 65 11.10 3.01 0.15
CA VAL A 65 11.30 1.82 -0.70
C VAL A 65 10.77 2.06 -2.10
N TYR A 66 9.58 2.64 -2.25
CA TYR A 66 8.99 2.95 -3.55
C TYR A 66 9.86 3.90 -4.38
N HIS A 67 10.30 5.03 -3.81
CA HIS A 67 11.14 5.99 -4.52
C HIS A 67 12.51 5.40 -4.88
N SER A 68 13.07 4.58 -3.99
CA SER A 68 14.31 3.85 -4.27
C SER A 68 14.14 2.87 -5.43
N LEU A 69 13.05 2.09 -5.42
CA LEU A 69 12.74 1.13 -6.47
C LEU A 69 12.52 1.82 -7.82
N LYS A 70 11.78 2.94 -7.84
CA LYS A 70 11.60 3.77 -9.04
C LYS A 70 12.94 4.16 -9.68
N ASN A 71 13.92 4.57 -8.87
CA ASN A 71 15.24 4.94 -9.36
C ASN A 71 16.01 3.74 -9.91
N VAL A 72 15.95 2.59 -9.24
CA VAL A 72 16.59 1.33 -9.70
C VAL A 72 16.00 0.87 -11.03
N ILE A 73 14.67 0.85 -11.15
CA ILE A 73 13.98 0.48 -12.40
C ILE A 73 14.35 1.46 -13.51
N LYS A 74 14.32 2.77 -13.23
CA LYS A 74 14.67 3.80 -14.21
C LYS A 74 16.10 3.64 -14.74
N LYS A 75 17.05 3.34 -13.85
CA LYS A 75 18.45 3.12 -14.21
C LYS A 75 18.64 1.86 -15.05
N LYS A 76 17.93 0.77 -14.73
CA LYS A 76 18.12 -0.53 -15.36
C LYS A 76 17.37 -0.69 -16.68
N TYR A 77 16.20 -0.08 -16.81
CA TYR A 77 15.28 -0.33 -17.93
C TYR A 77 14.77 0.95 -18.63
N GLY A 78 15.27 2.14 -18.27
CA GLY A 78 14.79 3.40 -18.81
C GLY A 78 13.48 3.86 -18.17
N ARG A 79 12.77 4.81 -18.79
CA ARG A 79 11.54 5.40 -18.21
C ARG A 79 10.37 4.41 -18.27
N ILE A 80 10.34 3.48 -17.32
CA ILE A 80 9.14 2.71 -16.98
C ILE A 80 8.34 3.54 -15.98
N MET A 81 7.01 3.58 -16.09
CA MET A 81 6.16 4.17 -15.05
C MET A 81 6.01 3.17 -13.89
N PRO A 82 6.58 3.41 -12.70
CA PRO A 82 6.06 2.81 -11.50
C PRO A 82 4.79 3.59 -11.13
N SER A 83 3.67 2.88 -11.02
CA SER A 83 2.39 3.49 -10.68
C SER A 83 2.19 3.43 -9.16
N ILE A 84 2.00 4.59 -8.54
CA ILE A 84 1.12 4.78 -7.38
C ILE A 84 0.28 5.99 -7.79
N HIS A 85 -1.04 5.82 -7.86
CA HIS A 85 -1.99 6.94 -7.85
C HIS A 85 -2.23 7.34 -6.40
#